data_AF-A0A354J1M8-F1
#
_entry.id   AF-A0A354J1M8-F1
#
_cell.length_a   1.000
_cell.length_b   1.000
_cell.length_c   1.000
_cell.angle_alpha   90.00
_cell.angle_beta   90.00
_cell.angle_gamma   90.00
#
_symmetry.space_group_name_H-M   'P 1'
#
loop_
_entity.id
_entity.type
_entity.pdbx_description
1 polymer ?
#
loop_
_entity_poly.entity_id
_entity_poly.type
_entity_poly.pdbx_seq_one_letter_code
_entity_poly.pdbx_strand_id
1 'polypeptide(L)' 'IWSLDTAKLGRNENVTTAVLRKICNAFDCDIGGIMEIIPDQLKKAKK' A
#
# COMPACT_ATOMS: atom_id res chain seq x y z
N ILE A 1 -4.45 6.33 -17.95
CA ILE A 1 -5.44 6.63 -16.90
C ILE A 1 -4.99 5.85 -15.67
N TRP A 2 -4.19 6.46 -14.80
CA TRP A 2 -3.66 5.78 -13.61
C TRP A 2 -4.78 5.67 -12.58
N SER A 3 -5.06 4.47 -12.07
CA SER A 3 -6.17 4.20 -11.15
C SER A 3 -6.11 5.09 -9.91
N LEU A 4 -7.26 5.67 -9.52
CA LEU A 4 -7.40 6.58 -8.37
C LEU A 4 -6.79 6.00 -7.08
N ASP A 5 -6.95 4.69 -6.87
CA ASP A 5 -6.38 3.95 -5.76
C ASP A 5 -4.85 4.06 -5.68
N THR A 6 -4.16 3.93 -6.81
CA THR A 6 -2.71 4.07 -6.90
C THR A 6 -2.27 5.53 -6.66
N ALA A 7 -3.10 6.49 -7.09
CA ALA A 7 -2.84 7.91 -6.85
C ALA A 7 -2.97 8.30 -5.36
N LYS A 8 -3.89 7.68 -4.61
CA LYS A 8 -4.06 7.92 -3.16
C LYS A 8 -2.83 7.49 -2.36
N LEU A 9 -2.26 6.33 -2.68
CA LEU A 9 -1.00 5.85 -2.10
C LEU A 9 0.15 6.83 -2.38
N GLY A 10 0.25 7.33 -3.61
CA GLY A 10 1.28 8.31 -3.98
C GLY A 10 1.13 9.68 -3.32
N ARG A 11 -0.07 10.03 -2.84
CA ARG A 11 -0.38 11.31 -2.16
C ARG A 11 -0.43 11.22 -0.64
N ASN A 12 -0.12 10.05 -0.08
CA ASN A 12 -0.19 9.80 1.36
C ASN A 12 -1.58 10.11 1.95
N GLU A 13 -2.63 9.89 1.16
CA GLU A 13 -4.02 10.03 1.58
C GLU A 13 -4.49 8.75 2.29
N ASN A 14 -5.51 8.86 3.16
CA ASN A 14 -6.11 7.71 3.81
C ASN A 14 -6.64 6.70 2.78
N VAL A 15 -6.15 5.47 2.87
CA VAL A 15 -6.57 4.34 2.07
C VAL A 15 -7.41 3.38 2.90
N THR A 16 -8.50 2.89 2.32
CA THR A 16 -9.34 1.86 2.93
C THR A 16 -8.91 0.48 2.46
N THR A 17 -9.30 -0.57 3.19
CA THR A 17 -9.00 -1.96 2.80
C THR A 17 -9.66 -2.36 1.47
N ALA A 18 -10.76 -1.70 1.08
CA ALA A 18 -11.38 -1.87 -0.23
C ALA A 18 -10.46 -1.42 -1.37
N VAL A 19 -9.65 -0.38 -1.14
CA VAL A 19 -8.65 0.08 -2.11
C VAL A 19 -7.52 -0.93 -2.25
N LEU A 20 -6.99 -1.41 -1.13
CA LEU A 20 -5.95 -2.44 -1.12
C LEU A 20 -6.39 -3.69 -1.89
N ARG A 21 -7.66 -4.13 -1.75
CA ARG A 21 -8.21 -5.24 -2.54
C ARG A 21 -8.20 -4.99 -4.05
N LYS A 22 -8.51 -3.78 -4.51
CA LYS A 22 -8.49 -3.48 -5.95
C LYS A 22 -7.09 -3.58 -6.53
N ILE A 23 -6.09 -3.15 -5.77
CA ILE A 23 -4.68 -3.25 -6.14
C ILE A 23 -4.26 -4.73 -6.20
N CYS A 24 -4.59 -5.51 -5.16
CA CYS A 24 -4.35 -6.94 -5.10
C CYS A 24 -4.89 -7.68 -6.33
N ASN A 25 -6.15 -7.40 -6.71
CA ASN A 25 -6.77 -7.98 -7.91
C ASN A 25 -6.12 -7.53 -9.23
N ALA A 26 -5.56 -6.32 -9.28
CA ALA A 26 -4.90 -5.80 -10.48
C ALA A 26 -3.50 -6.42 -10.68
N PHE A 27 -2.82 -6.77 -9.58
CA PHE A 27 -1.48 -7.37 -9.59
C PHE A 27 -1.49 -8.89 -9.36
N ASP A 28 -2.67 -9.50 -9.26
CA ASP A 28 -2.86 -10.94 -8.98
C ASP A 28 -2.05 -11.42 -7.76
N CYS A 29 -2.19 -10.69 -6.66
CA CYS A 29 -1.46 -10.94 -5.41
C CYS A 29 -2.35 -10.73 -4.19
N ASP A 30 -1.95 -11.27 -3.05
CA ASP A 30 -2.60 -11.00 -1.76
C ASP A 30 -2.04 -9.74 -1.10
N ILE A 31 -2.80 -9.16 -0.16
CA ILE A 31 -2.41 -7.94 0.58
C ILE A 31 -1.04 -8.12 1.25
N GLY A 32 -0.73 -9.31 1.76
CA GLY A 32 0.57 -9.61 2.38
C GLY A 32 1.76 -9.60 1.41
N GLY A 33 1.52 -9.73 0.10
CA GLY A 33 2.57 -9.62 -0.92
C GLY A 33 2.98 -8.19 -1.24
N ILE A 34 2.16 -7.19 -0.88
CA ILE A 34 2.38 -5.77 -1.22
C ILE A 34 2.47 -4.83 0.00
N MET A 35 2.04 -5.28 1.19
CA MET A 35 1.96 -4.45 2.38
C MET A 35 2.52 -5.17 3.61
N GLU A 36 3.42 -4.50 4.32
CA GLU A 36 3.99 -4.94 5.59
C GLU A 36 3.87 -3.81 6.62
N ILE A 37 3.38 -4.12 7.83
CA ILE A 37 3.32 -3.16 8.93
C ILE A 37 4.67 -3.20 9.65
N ILE A 38 5.51 -2.19 9.40
CA ILE A 38 6.79 -2.06 10.09
C ILE A 38 6.58 -1.33 11.43
N PRO A 39 6.88 -1.96 12.58
CA PRO A 39 6.82 -1.28 13.87
C PRO A 39 7.87 -0.16 13.92
N ASP A 40 7.54 0.96 14.58
CA ASP A 40 8.42 2.14 14.61
C ASP A 40 9.80 1.87 15.21
N GLN A 41 9.91 0.89 16.11
CA GLN A 41 11.18 0.45 16.71
C GLN A 41 12.14 -0.20 15.69
N LEU A 42 11.62 -0.65 14.54
CA LEU A 42 12.38 -1.22 13.43
C LEU A 42 12.69 -0.21 12.32
N LYS A 43 12.28 1.07 12.46
CA LYS A 43 12.78 2.17 11.63
C LYS A 43 14.23 2.52 12.00
N LYS A 44 15.14 1.54 11.93
CA LYS A 44 16.57 1.82 11.97
C LYS A 44 16.94 2.50 10.66
N ALA A 45 17.14 3.81 10.76
CA ALA A 45 17.58 4.68 9.70
C ALA A 45 18.72 4.06 8.88
N LYS A 46 18.50 3.88 7.57
CA LYS A 46 19.56 4.19 6.62
C LYS A 46 19.73 5.71 6.68
N LYS A 47 20.65 6.16 7.54
CA LYS A 47 21.30 7.46 7.37
C LYS A 47 22.26 7.35 6.19
#